data_AF-A0A2N5PYZ6-F1
#
_entry.id   AF-A0A2N5PYZ6-F1
#
_cell.length_a   1.000
_cell.length_b   1.000
_cell.length_c   1.000
_cell.angle_alpha   90.00
_cell.angle_beta   90.00
_cell.angle_gamma   90.00
#
_symmetry.space_group_name_H-M   'P 1'
#
loop_
_entity.id
_entity.type
_entity.pdbx_description
1 polymer ?
#
loop_
_entity_poly.entity_id
_entity_poly.type
_entity_poly.pdbx_seq_one_letter_code
_entity_poly.pdbx_strand_id
1 'polypeptide(L)' 'MPRKPSLDGKDSSLRIRMSAEEKERLVSYAERHYQTMSGVICQALDLLYAQEEAKDRPS' A
#
# COMPACT_ATOMS: atom_id res chain seq x y z
N MET A 1 -23.22 -19.38 23.93
CA MET A 1 -23.16 -19.10 22.48
C MET A 1 -21.83 -18.46 22.16
N PRO A 2 -21.02 -19.01 21.24
CA PRO A 2 -19.75 -18.40 20.86
C PRO A 2 -20.05 -17.14 20.04
N ARG A 3 -19.62 -15.97 20.51
CA ARG A 3 -19.71 -14.74 19.73
C ARG A 3 -18.73 -14.85 18.57
N LYS A 4 -19.25 -14.82 17.34
CA LYS A 4 -18.44 -14.64 16.14
C LYS A 4 -17.60 -13.36 16.31
N PRO A 5 -16.30 -13.34 16.03
CA PRO A 5 -15.59 -12.08 15.92
C PRO A 5 -16.29 -11.28 14.81
N SER A 6 -16.75 -10.09 15.17
CA SER A 6 -17.27 -9.13 14.22
C SER A 6 -16.15 -8.78 13.25
N LEU A 7 -16.15 -9.44 12.09
CA LEU A 7 -15.53 -8.99 10.85
C LEU A 7 -16.27 -7.74 10.37
N ASP A 8 -16.32 -6.70 11.21
CA ASP A 8 -16.50 -5.33 10.74
C ASP A 8 -15.11 -4.77 10.41
N GLY A 9 -14.31 -5.58 9.73
CA GLY A 9 -13.15 -5.10 9.00
C GLY A 9 -13.74 -4.41 7.79
N LYS A 10 -13.99 -3.10 7.91
CA LYS A 10 -14.16 -2.22 6.76
C LYS A 10 -13.00 -2.53 5.82
N ASP A 11 -13.27 -3.32 4.79
CA ASP A 11 -12.41 -3.49 3.63
C ASP A 11 -12.28 -2.10 3.04
N SER A 12 -11.28 -1.36 3.51
CA SER A 12 -11.07 0.03 3.19
C SER A 12 -10.51 0.02 1.78
N SER A 13 -11.42 -0.11 0.83
CA SER A 13 -11.10 -0.27 -0.57
C SER A 13 -10.67 1.08 -1.12
N LEU A 14 -9.37 1.26 -1.27
CA LEU A 14 -8.80 2.42 -1.92
C LEU A 14 -8.75 2.15 -3.43
N ARG A 15 -9.42 2.98 -4.23
CA ARG A 15 -9.36 2.90 -5.69
C ARG A 15 -8.38 3.94 -6.23
N ILE A 16 -7.28 3.46 -6.81
CA ILE A 16 -6.26 4.31 -7.41
C ILE A 16 -6.45 4.31 -8.93
N ARG A 17 -6.44 5.49 -9.54
CA ARG A 17 -6.40 5.64 -11.00
C ARG A 17 -4.95 5.87 -11.41
N MET A 18 -4.49 5.10 -12.39
CA MET A 18 -3.15 5.18 -12.97
C MET A 18 -3.24 4.83 -14.45
N SER A 19 -2.24 5.24 -15.23
CA SER A 19 -2.13 4.85 -16.64
C SER A 19 -1.82 3.35 -16.78
N ALA A 20 -2.00 2.81 -17.99
CA ALA A 20 -1.69 1.41 -18.27
C ALA A 20 -0.19 1.11 -18.07
N GLU A 21 0.68 2.04 -18.45
CA GLU A 21 2.14 1.92 -18.30
C GLU A 21 2.57 1.91 -16.83
N GLU A 22 1.98 2.78 -16.00
CA GLU A 22 2.25 2.80 -14.56
C GLU A 22 1.81 1.51 -13.88
N LYS A 23 0.63 0.99 -14.27
CA LYS A 23 0.15 -0.30 -13.77
C LYS A 23 1.09 -1.44 -14.14
N GLU A 24 1.56 -1.50 -15.38
CA GLU A 24 2.46 -2.55 -15.86
C GLU A 24 3.80 -2.53 -15.11
N ARG A 25 4.36 -1.34 -14.87
CA ARG A 25 5.56 -1.18 -14.05
C ARG A 25 5.34 -1.68 -12.62
N LEU A 26 4.21 -1.34 -12.00
CA LEU A 26 3.87 -1.78 -10.65
C LEU A 26 3.72 -3.30 -10.57
N VAL A 27 3.03 -3.91 -11.55
CA VAL A 27 2.87 -5.37 -11.63
C VAL A 27 4.23 -6.04 -11.80
N SER A 28 5.04 -5.56 -12.75
CA SER A 28 6.39 -6.11 -13.00
C SER A 28 7.28 -6.03 -11.76
N TYR A 29 7.18 -4.93 -11.00
CA TYR A 29 7.91 -4.77 -9.74
C TYR A 29 7.42 -5.75 -8.68
N ALA A 30 6.10 -5.85 -8.49
CA ALA A 30 5.50 -6.76 -7.53
C ALA A 30 5.88 -8.22 -7.80
N GLU A 31 5.86 -8.65 -9.07
CA GLU A 31 6.27 -10.00 -9.48
C GLU A 31 7.74 -10.28 -9.21
N ARG A 32 8.64 -9.34 -9.55
CA ARG A 32 10.08 -9.48 -9.29
C ARG A 32 10.42 -9.61 -7.81
N HIS A 33 9.63 -8.97 -6.96
CA HIS A 33 9.84 -8.96 -5.52
C HIS A 33 8.99 -10.00 -4.77
N TYR A 34 8.23 -10.85 -5.47
CA TYR A 34 7.32 -11.85 -4.88
C TYR A 34 6.32 -11.23 -3.90
N GLN A 35 5.82 -10.05 -4.22
CA GLN A 35 4.88 -9.29 -3.40
C GLN A 35 3.55 -9.06 -4.12
N THR A 36 2.51 -8.76 -3.35
CA THR A 36 1.22 -8.32 -3.93
C THR A 36 1.30 -6.85 -4.31
N MET A 37 0.52 -6.44 -5.32
CA MET A 37 0.44 -5.02 -5.71
C MET A 37 0.06 -4.11 -4.52
N SER A 38 -0.87 -4.57 -3.67
CA SER A 38 -1.25 -3.84 -2.45
C SER A 38 -0.08 -3.71 -1.48
N GLY A 39 0.72 -4.77 -1.30
CA GLY A 39 1.90 -4.73 -0.43
C GLY A 39 2.93 -3.72 -0.91
N VAL A 40 3.21 -3.71 -2.21
CA VAL A 40 4.14 -2.73 -2.82
C VAL A 40 3.64 -1.29 -2.63
N ILE A 41 2.34 -1.05 -2.84
CA ILE A 41 1.75 0.28 -2.66
C ILE A 41 1.83 0.72 -1.20
N CYS A 42 1.46 -0.14 -0.24
CA CYS A 42 1.53 0.20 1.18
C CYS A 42 2.97 0.52 1.61
N GLN A 43 3.95 -0.30 1.19
CA GLN A 43 5.36 -0.04 1.50
C GLN A 43 5.87 1.26 0.88
N ALA A 44 5.46 1.57 -0.35
CA ALA A 44 5.82 2.84 -0.97
C ALA A 44 5.22 4.03 -0.19
N LEU A 45 3.98 3.92 0.29
CA LEU A 45 3.36 4.93 1.13
C LEU A 45 4.12 5.10 2.46
N ASP A 46 4.47 4.01 3.14
CA ASP A 46 5.25 4.05 4.39
C ASP A 46 6.58 4.79 4.19
N LEU A 47 7.29 4.51 3.08
CA LEU A 47 8.54 5.19 2.74
C LEU A 47 8.34 6.69 2.48
N LEU A 48 7.27 7.08 1.79
CA LEU A 48 6.96 8.49 1.53
C LEU A 48 6.65 9.25 2.82
N TYR A 49 5.85 8.67 3.71
CA TYR A 49 5.55 9.28 5.01
C TYR A 49 6.79 9.38 5.90
N ALA A 50 7.61 8.32 5.97
CA ALA A 50 8.85 8.34 6.73
C ALA A 50 9.83 9.41 6.20
N GLN A 51 9.88 9.64 4.88
CA GLN A 51 10.68 10.72 4.30
C GLN A 51 10.14 12.11 4.62
N GLU A 52 8.82 12.28 4.64
CA GLU A 52 8.20 13.55 5.02
C GLU A 52 8.48 13.89 6.49
N GLU A 53 8.32 12.91 7.40
CA GLU A 53 8.64 13.09 8.83
C GLU A 53 10.12 13.39 9.08
N ALA A 54 11.02 12.75 8.32
CA ALA A 54 12.45 13.02 8.40
C ALA A 54 12.81 14.42 7.87
N LYS A 55 12.01 14.98 6.95
CA LYS A 55 12.19 16.32 6.40
C LYS A 55 11.62 17.41 7.29
N ASP A 56 10.59 17.10 8.07
CA ASP A 56 9.94 18.03 9.01
C ASP A 56 10.71 18.20 10.33
N ARG A 57 11.68 17.33 10.62
CA ARG A 57 12.70 17.56 11.67
C ARG A 57 13.96 18.19 11.06
N PRO A 58 14.10 19.54 11.06
CA PRO A 58 15.41 20.13 10.88
C PRO A 58 16.26 19.80 12.12
N SER A 59 17.45 19.25 11.89
CA SER A 59 18.51 19.11 12.89
C SER A 59 18.92 20.44 13.51
#